data_AF-E0S427-F1
#
_entry.id   AF-E0S427-F1
#
_cell.length_a   1.000
_cell.length_b   1.000
_cell.length_c   1.000
_cell.angle_alpha   90.00
_cell.angle_beta   90.00
_cell.angle_gamma   90.00
#
_symmetry.space_group_name_H-M   'P 1'
#
loop_
_entity.id
_entity.type
_entity.pdbx_description
1 polymer ?
#
loop_
_entity_poly.entity_id
_entity_poly.type
_entity_poly.pdbx_seq_one_letter_code
_entity_poly.pdbx_strand_id
1 'polypeptide(L)' 'MDRTIIITDFEQEECAMAILDSNEIGYEHSDDNIFIVDAEQFEEARNVLQDNGIEVQF' A
#
# COMPACT_ATOMS: atom_id res chain seq x y z
N MET A 1 9.21 -4.38 15.42
CA MET A 1 8.49 -3.41 14.58
C MET A 1 7.29 -4.15 14.08
N ASP A 2 6.09 -3.68 14.44
CA ASP A 2 4.85 -4.31 14.01
C ASP A 2 4.61 -3.92 12.56
N ARG A 3 4.32 -4.92 11.72
CA ARG A 3 4.07 -4.74 10.28
C ARG A 3 2.65 -5.18 9.98
N THR A 4 2.06 -4.56 8.98
CA THR A 4 0.70 -4.88 8.53
C THR A 4 0.67 -4.96 7.02
N ILE A 5 -0.41 -5.55 6.50
CA ILE A 5 -0.56 -5.87 5.09
C ILE A 5 -1.65 -4.98 4.48
N ILE A 6 -1.40 -4.53 3.26
CA ILE A 6 -2.37 -3.93 2.35
C ILE A 6 -2.36 -4.79 1.09
N ILE A 7 -3.53 -5.26 0.68
CA ILE A 7 -3.69 -6.02 -0.58
C ILE A 7 -4.43 -5.11 -1.57
N THR A 8 -3.91 -4.98 -2.78
CA THR A 8 -4.58 -4.25 -3.88
C THR A 8 -5.00 -5.20 -4.99
N ASP A 9 -5.79 -4.69 -5.94
CA ASP A 9 -6.02 -5.41 -7.20
C ASP A 9 -4.75 -5.46 -8.05
N PHE A 10 -4.59 -6.55 -8.82
CA PHE A 10 -3.46 -6.76 -9.72
C PHE A 10 -3.35 -5.69 -10.80
N GLU A 11 -4.48 -5.20 -11.30
CA GLU A 11 -4.49 -4.12 -12.31
C GLU A 11 -4.04 -2.77 -11.73
N GLN A 12 -4.01 -2.63 -10.41
CA GLN A 12 -3.70 -1.39 -9.70
C GLN A 12 -2.33 -1.40 -9.01
N GLU A 13 -1.59 -2.52 -9.06
CA GLU A 13 -0.30 -2.74 -8.40
C GLU A 13 0.70 -1.62 -8.70
N GLU A 14 0.97 -1.36 -9.98
CA GLU A 14 1.94 -0.33 -10.39
C GLU A 14 1.51 1.09 -9.94
N CYS A 15 0.20 1.37 -9.93
CA CYS A 15 -0.33 2.64 -9.43
C CYS A 15 -0.16 2.74 -7.92
N ALA A 16 -0.44 1.67 -7.17
CA ALA A 16 -0.27 1.62 -5.74
C ALA A 16 1.20 1.87 -5.35
N MET A 17 2.14 1.20 -6.02
CA MET A 17 3.58 1.44 -5.84
C MET A 17 3.95 2.91 -6.06
N ALA A 18 3.52 3.50 -7.18
CA ALA A 18 3.84 4.89 -7.50
C ALA A 18 3.27 5.88 -6.48
N ILE A 19 2.08 5.62 -5.94
CA ILE A 19 1.45 6.46 -4.90
C ILE A 19 2.21 6.33 -3.59
N LEU A 20 2.55 5.12 -3.16
CA LEU A 20 3.31 4.89 -1.92
C LEU A 20 4.71 5.52 -1.99
N ASP A 21 5.42 5.35 -3.12
CA ASP A 21 6.72 5.97 -3.37
C ASP A 21 6.64 7.51 -3.32
N SER A 22 5.60 8.09 -3.95
CA SER A 22 5.41 9.55 -4.01
C SER A 22 5.09 10.18 -2.65
N ASN A 23 4.58 9.39 -1.70
CA ASN A 23 4.28 9.82 -0.33
C ASN A 23 5.36 9.39 0.68
N GLU A 24 6.52 8.89 0.21
CA GLU A 24 7.63 8.44 1.06
C GLU A 24 7.22 7.34 2.07
N ILE A 25 6.26 6.50 1.69
CA ILE A 25 5.77 5.40 2.53
C ILE A 25 6.64 4.17 2.31
N GLY A 26 7.21 3.63 3.39
CA GLY A 26 8.01 2.41 3.31
C GLY A 26 7.13 1.17 3.14
N TYR A 27 7.43 0.35 2.14
CA TYR A 27 6.77 -0.93 1.94
C TYR A 27 7.76 -2.01 1.47
N GLU A 28 7.46 -3.25 1.81
CA GLU A 28 7.94 -4.44 1.09
C GLU A 28 6.82 -4.91 0.16
N HIS A 29 7.16 -5.30 -1.06
CA HIS A 29 6.19 -5.79 -2.05
C HIS A 29 6.44 -7.26 -2.36
N SER A 30 5.36 -8.04 -2.45
CA SER A 30 5.37 -9.45 -2.87
C SER A 30 4.59 -9.61 -4.16
N ASP A 31 4.94 -10.61 -4.99
CA ASP A 31 4.40 -10.88 -6.34
C ASP A 31 2.85 -11.04 -6.44
N ASP A 32 2.12 -10.99 -5.33
CA ASP A 32 0.66 -11.18 -5.23
C ASP A 32 -0.10 -9.86 -4.91
N ASN A 33 0.47 -8.68 -5.23
CA ASN A 33 -0.08 -7.34 -4.91
C ASN A 33 -0.21 -7.09 -3.40
N ILE A 34 0.70 -7.69 -2.64
CA ILE A 34 0.72 -7.61 -1.19
C ILE A 34 1.80 -6.60 -0.80
N PHE A 35 1.37 -5.52 -0.17
CA PHE A 35 2.21 -4.47 0.38
C PHE A 35 2.32 -4.65 1.88
N ILE A 36 3.52 -4.89 2.38
CA ILE A 36 3.80 -4.98 3.80
C ILE A 36 4.34 -3.62 4.24
N VAL A 37 3.56 -2.90 5.04
CA VAL A 37 3.88 -1.57 5.54
C VAL A 37 4.11 -1.59 7.05
N ASP A 38 4.85 -0.63 7.56
CA ASP A 38 4.98 -0.44 9.01
C ASP A 38 3.63 -0.05 9.60
N ALA A 39 3.28 -0.61 10.77
CA ALA A 39 1.99 -0.36 11.42
C ALA A 39 1.76 1.13 11.73
N GLU A 40 2.83 1.90 11.94
CA GLU A 40 2.79 3.35 12.15
C GLU A 40 2.38 4.13 10.88
N GLN A 41 2.71 3.61 9.69
CA GLN A 41 2.40 4.22 8.40
C GLN A 41 1.12 3.66 7.77
N PHE A 42 0.52 2.60 8.34
CA PHE A 42 -0.63 1.91 7.78
C PHE A 42 -1.82 2.82 7.48
N GLU A 43 -2.21 3.65 8.44
CA GLU A 43 -3.35 4.55 8.29
C GLU A 43 -3.11 5.57 7.17
N GLU A 44 -1.88 6.08 7.06
CA GLU A 44 -1.48 6.99 5.98
C GLU A 44 -1.50 6.28 4.63
N ALA A 45 -0.86 5.11 4.52
CA ALA A 45 -0.82 4.27 3.32
C ALA A 45 -2.24 3.93 2.82
N ARG A 46 -3.12 3.53 3.72
CA ARG A 46 -4.52 3.25 3.41
C ARG A 46 -5.21 4.47 2.83
N ASN A 47 -5.10 5.62 3.50
CA ASN A 47 -5.83 6.82 3.11
C ASN A 47 -5.34 7.33 1.75
N VAL A 48 -4.02 7.40 1.52
CA VAL A 48 -3.49 7.90 0.23
C VAL A 48 -3.87 6.97 -0.93
N LEU A 49 -3.87 5.65 -0.73
CA LEU A 49 -4.30 4.70 -1.75
C LEU A 49 -5.78 4.89 -2.08
N GLN A 50 -6.65 4.95 -1.07
CA GLN A 50 -8.08 5.13 -1.26
C GLN A 50 -8.45 6.49 -1.87
N ASP A 51 -7.78 7.57 -1.45
CA ASP A 51 -7.97 8.93 -2.00
C ASP A 51 -7.60 9.01 -3.48
N ASN A 52 -6.70 8.15 -3.95
CA ASN A 52 -6.32 8.01 -5.35
C ASN A 52 -7.10 6.93 -6.09
N GLY A 53 -8.14 6.36 -5.48
CA GLY A 53 -9.04 5.40 -6.10
C GLY A 53 -8.50 3.97 -6.18
N ILE A 54 -7.48 3.64 -5.39
CA ILE A 54 -6.98 2.26 -5.26
C ILE A 54 -7.88 1.51 -4.29
N GLU A 55 -8.39 0.35 -4.73
CA GLU A 55 -9.17 -0.55 -3.89
C GLU A 55 -8.21 -1.37 -3.01
N VAL A 56 -8.45 -1.37 -1.69
CA VAL A 56 -7.57 -1.98 -0.69
C VAL A 56 -8.32 -2.97 0.21
N GLN A 57 -7.67 -4.08 0.56
CA GLN A 57 -8.12 -5.10 1.51
C GLN A 57 -7.06 -5.31 2.61
N PHE A 58 -7.47 -5.87 3.77
CA PHE A 58 -6.63 -6.02 4.96
C PHE A 58 -6.73 -7.42 5.56
#